data_AF-A0A454D1K8-F1
#
_entry.id   AF-A0A454D1K8-F1
#
_cell.length_a   1.000
_cell.length_b   1.000
_cell.length_c   1.000
_cell.angle_alpha   90.00
_cell.angle_beta   90.00
_cell.angle_gamma   90.00
#
_symmetry.space_group_name_H-M   'P 1'
#
loop_
_entity.id
_entity.type
_entity.pdbx_description
1 polymer ?
#
loop_
_entity_poly.entity_id
_entity_poly.type
_entity_poly.pdbx_seq_one_letter_code
_entity_poly.pdbx_strand_id
1 'polypeptide(L)' 'MFLRPQHFQQSERAFEHEFKGLNRFQQPYNWGVYQVRINPNSLKEGVVEIEKLEAILPDMTLI' A
#
# COMPACT_ATOMS: atom_id res chain seq x y z
N MET A 1 -14.93 -6.02 -29.75
CA MET A 1 -13.57 -5.51 -29.49
C MET A 1 -12.83 -6.57 -28.68
N PHE A 2 -11.60 -6.97 -29.05
CA PHE A 2 -10.83 -7.94 -28.29
C PHE A 2 -10.17 -7.28 -27.08
N LEU A 3 -10.32 -7.89 -25.90
CA LEU A 3 -9.66 -7.43 -24.69
C LEU A 3 -8.15 -7.69 -24.80
N ARG A 4 -7.37 -6.63 -24.65
CA ARG A 4 -5.91 -6.69 -24.56
C ARG A 4 -5.50 -6.37 -23.13
N PRO A 5 -4.34 -6.84 -22.64
CA PRO A 5 -3.83 -6.51 -21.31
C PRO A 5 -3.83 -5.01 -21.02
N GLN A 6 -3.57 -4.18 -22.04
CA GLN A 6 -3.57 -2.72 -21.94
C GLN A 6 -4.92 -2.13 -21.49
N HIS A 7 -6.05 -2.74 -21.85
CA HIS A 7 -7.36 -2.24 -21.43
C HIS A 7 -7.55 -2.41 -19.91
N PHE A 8 -7.11 -3.55 -19.37
CA PHE A 8 -7.14 -3.80 -17.93
C PHE A 8 -6.18 -2.90 -17.17
N GLN A 9 -4.95 -2.75 -17.66
CA GLN A 9 -3.95 -1.87 -17.06
C GLN A 9 -4.42 -0.41 -17.00
N GLN A 10 -5.09 0.09 -18.04
CA GLN A 10 -5.62 1.46 -18.03
C GLN A 10 -6.86 1.59 -17.14
N SER A 11 -7.73 0.58 -17.11
CA SER A 11 -8.88 0.56 -16.21
C SER A 11 -8.46 0.56 -14.74
N GLU A 12 -7.42 -0.21 -14.38
CA GLU A 12 -6.86 -0.28 -13.04
C GLU A 12 -6.27 1.07 -12.62
N ARG A 13 -5.47 1.71 -13.48
CA ARG A 13 -4.93 3.05 -13.25
C ARG A 13 -6.01 4.12 -13.05
N ALA A 14 -7.08 4.05 -13.85
CA ALA A 14 -8.19 5.00 -13.71
C ALA A 14 -8.86 4.86 -12.34
N PHE A 15 -9.10 3.61 -11.90
CA PHE A 15 -9.67 3.32 -10.59
C PHE A 15 -8.75 3.77 -9.44
N GLU A 16 -7.45 3.49 -9.52
CA GLU A 16 -6.48 3.96 -8.54
C GLU A 16 -6.44 5.50 -8.45
N HIS A 17 -6.50 6.19 -9.60
CA HIS A 17 -6.50 7.65 -9.64
C HIS A 17 -7.71 8.24 -8.92
N GLU A 18 -8.90 7.69 -9.16
CA GLU A 18 -10.14 8.11 -8.49
C GLU A 18 -10.06 7.90 -6.98
N PHE A 19 -9.62 6.71 -6.54
CA PHE A 19 -9.44 6.39 -5.12
C PHE A 19 -8.46 7.33 -4.42
N LYS A 20 -7.29 7.59 -5.03
CA LYS A 20 -6.28 8.53 -4.50
C LYS A 20 -6.83 9.96 -4.45
N GLY A 21 -7.63 10.35 -5.44
CA GLY A 21 -8.35 11.62 -5.46
C GLY A 21 -9.29 11.78 -4.26
N LEU A 22 -10.14 10.78 -4.01
CA LEU A 22 -11.07 10.77 -2.88
C LEU A 22 -10.35 10.85 -1.53
N ASN A 23 -9.27 10.08 -1.34
CA ASN A 23 -8.50 10.10 -0.10
C ASN A 23 -7.88 11.46 0.23
N ARG A 24 -7.50 12.25 -0.79
CA ARG A 24 -6.98 13.61 -0.59
C ARG A 24 -8.02 14.55 0.05
N PHE A 25 -9.31 14.32 -0.18
CA PHE A 25 -10.38 15.16 0.37
C PHE A 25 -10.85 14.73 1.75
N GLN A 26 -10.47 13.53 2.22
CA GLN A 26 -10.94 13.04 3.51
C GLN A 26 -10.17 13.69 4.67
N GLN A 27 -8.86 13.47 4.78
CA GLN A 27 -8.07 13.98 5.90
C GLN A 27 -6.58 14.11 5.51
N PRO A 28 -5.84 15.09 6.06
CA PRO A 28 -4.39 15.13 5.92
C PRO A 28 -3.75 13.86 6.52
N TYR A 29 -2.75 13.31 5.83
CA TYR A 29 -1.93 12.19 6.32
C TYR A 29 -2.70 10.89 6.64
N ASN A 30 -3.65 10.50 5.79
CA ASN A 30 -4.37 9.20 5.85
C ASN A 30 -3.51 7.96 5.51
N TRP A 31 -2.22 8.00 5.81
CA TRP A 31 -1.25 6.92 5.56
C TRP A 31 -0.47 6.63 6.85
N GLY A 32 0.04 5.41 6.99
CA GLY A 32 0.75 4.98 8.18
C GLY A 32 0.73 3.48 8.38
N VAL A 33 1.35 3.03 9.47
CA VAL A 33 1.40 1.62 9.86
C VAL A 33 0.23 1.32 10.77
N TYR A 34 -0.59 0.34 10.39
CA TYR A 34 -1.68 -0.15 11.22
C TYR A 34 -1.22 -1.30 12.13
N GLN A 35 -0.48 -2.26 11.57
CA GLN A 35 0.08 -3.38 12.31
C GLN A 35 1.52 -3.66 11.86
N VAL A 36 2.42 -3.94 12.80
CA VAL A 36 3.74 -4.47 12.51
C VAL A 36 4.13 -5.52 13.54
N ARG A 37 4.72 -6.63 13.07
CA ARG A 37 5.32 -7.65 13.92
C ARG A 37 6.77 -7.84 13.51
N ILE A 38 7.67 -7.71 14.47
CA ILE A 38 9.12 -7.85 14.29
C ILE A 38 9.57 -9.13 14.98
N ASN A 39 10.46 -9.89 14.34
CA ASN A 39 11.07 -11.08 14.95
C ASN A 39 12.11 -10.67 16.00
N PRO A 40 11.87 -10.92 17.31
CA PRO A 40 12.79 -10.51 18.36
C PRO A 40 14.09 -11.31 18.37
N ASN A 41 14.14 -12.49 17.76
CA ASN A 41 15.37 -13.27 17.70
C ASN A 41 16.36 -12.67 16.71
N SER A 42 15.88 -12.25 15.53
CA SER A 42 16.70 -11.59 14.51
C SER A 42 17.26 -10.26 15.00
N LEU A 43 16.54 -9.55 15.88
CA LEU A 43 17.05 -8.33 16.52
C LEU A 43 18.32 -8.56 17.33
N LYS A 44 18.50 -9.75 17.93
CA LYS A 44 19.72 -10.08 18.70
C LYS A 44 20.95 -10.18 17.80
N GLU A 45 20.75 -10.55 16.54
CA GLU A 45 21.79 -10.63 15.51
C GLU A 45 21.96 -9.30 14.76
N GLY A 46 21.30 -8.22 15.21
CA GLY A 46 21.34 -6.90 14.56
C GLY A 46 20.48 -6.78 13.30
N VAL A 47 19.57 -7.73 13.06
CA VAL A 47 18.69 -7.75 11.88
C VAL A 47 17.26 -7.39 12.29
N VAL A 48 16.69 -6.36 11.64
CA VAL A 48 15.25 -6.04 11.79
C VAL A 48 14.47 -6.83 10.75
N GLU A 49 13.94 -7.98 11.17
CA GLU A 49 13.08 -8.81 10.34
C GLU A 49 11.61 -8.52 10.65
N ILE A 50 10.85 -8.15 9.61
CA ILE A 50 9.41 -7.88 9.68
C ILE A 50 8.67 -9.17 9.32
N GLU A 51 7.97 -9.77 10.29
CA GLU A 51 7.17 -10.97 10.08
C GLU A 51 5.78 -10.66 9.50
N LYS A 52 5.25 -9.48 9.83
CA LYS A 52 3.95 -8.99 9.35
C LYS A 52 3.95 -7.48 9.30
N LEU A 53 3.36 -6.92 8.24
CA LEU A 53 3.12 -5.50 8.07
C LEU A 53 1.73 -5.31 7.48
N GLU A 54 0.94 -4.41 8.07
CA GLU A 54 -0.27 -3.87 7.49
C GLU A 54 -0.13 -2.35 7.53
N ALA A 55 -0.08 -1.70 6.37
CA ALA A 55 0.16 -0.27 6.28
C ALA A 55 -0.44 0.34 5.01
N ILE A 56 -0.69 1.64 5.08
CA ILE A 56 -0.97 2.47 3.90
C ILE A 56 0.26 3.34 3.68
N LEU A 57 0.86 3.26 2.50
CA LEU A 57 1.99 4.09 2.11
C LEU A 57 1.53 5.51 1.73
N PRO A 58 2.44 6.51 1.71
CA PRO A 58 2.07 7.89 1.36
C PRO A 58 1.44 8.08 -0.02
N ASP A 59 1.70 7.16 -0.95
CA ASP A 59 1.09 7.11 -2.28
C ASP A 59 -0.28 6.40 -2.29
N MET A 60 -0.80 6.06 -1.10
CA MET A 60 -2.03 5.31 -0.82
C MET A 60 -2.02 3.85 -1.27
N THR A 61 -0.83 3.29 -1.50
CA THR A 61 -0.69 1.84 -1.71
C THR A 61 -0.91 1.11 -0.38
N LEU A 62 -1.80 0.13 -0.38
CA LEU A 62 -2.07 -0.75 0.77
C LEU A 62 -1.10 -1.93 0.72
N ILE A 63 -0.43 -2.21 1.83
CA ILE A 63 0.53 -3.32 2.00
C ILE A 63 0.22 -4.14 3.24
#